data_AF-A0A917N3D6-F1
#
_entry.id   AF-A0A917N3D6-F1
#
_cell.length_a   1.000
_cell.length_b   1.000
_cell.length_c   1.000
_cell.angle_alpha   90.00
_cell.angle_beta   90.00
_cell.angle_gamma   90.00
#
_symmetry.space_group_name_H-M   'P 1'
#
loop_
_entity.id
_entity.type
_entity.pdbx_description
1 polymer ?
#
loop_
_entity_poly.entity_id
_entity_poly.type
_entity_poly.pdbx_seq_one_letter_code
_entity_poly.pdbx_strand_id
1 'polypeptide(L)'
;MKKSKLKSLVKSERKTAQKDIKTGLVTAITEAAAAYGKGSKKLTKQIEQSAKQLSKILAKDVKIDKEALKPAKEEAKAVEILKKIKPAKEDVTAGVS
;
A
#
# COMPACT_ATOMS: atom_id res chain seq x y z
N MET A 1 12.36 -4.24 19.35
CA MET A 1 11.31 -5.01 18.65
C MET A 1 10.46 -4.21 17.64
N LYS A 2 10.38 -2.87 17.69
CA LYS A 2 9.61 -2.06 16.71
C LYS A 2 10.28 -1.95 15.33
N LYS A 3 11.63 -1.81 15.30
CA LYS A 3 12.42 -1.69 14.05
C LYS A 3 12.41 -2.96 13.18
N SER A 4 12.32 -4.16 13.78
CA SER A 4 12.23 -5.43 13.02
C SER A 4 10.87 -5.58 12.33
N LYS A 5 9.77 -5.24 13.01
CA LYS A 5 8.42 -5.22 12.43
C LYS A 5 8.30 -4.24 11.25
N LEU A 6 8.83 -3.02 11.40
CA LEU A 6 8.85 -2.03 10.31
C LEU A 6 9.65 -2.52 9.09
N LYS A 7 10.81 -3.14 9.31
CA LYS A 7 11.60 -3.75 8.22
C LYS A 7 10.85 -4.87 7.51
N SER A 8 10.12 -5.71 8.25
CA SER A 8 9.28 -6.75 7.66
C SER A 8 8.11 -6.18 6.87
N LEU A 9 7.47 -5.11 7.35
CA LEU A 9 6.39 -4.43 6.64
C LEU A 9 6.87 -3.85 5.31
N VAL A 10 7.98 -3.09 5.32
CA VAL A 10 8.60 -2.53 4.11
C VAL A 10 8.95 -3.63 3.11
N LYS A 11 9.48 -4.78 3.58
CA LYS A 11 9.78 -5.92 2.70
C LYS A 11 8.53 -6.54 2.10
N SER A 12 7.45 -6.63 2.86
CA SER A 12 6.15 -7.13 2.39
C SER A 12 5.61 -6.22 1.29
N GLU A 13 5.55 -4.92 1.54
CA GLU A 13 5.08 -3.93 0.56
C GLU A 13 5.93 -3.89 -0.69
N ARG A 14 7.27 -3.99 -0.59
CA ARG A 14 8.13 -4.09 -1.78
C ARG A 14 7.79 -5.31 -2.62
N LYS A 15 7.48 -6.45 -1.99
CA LYS A 15 7.08 -7.66 -2.71
C LYS A 15 5.70 -7.52 -3.34
N THR A 16 4.76 -6.86 -2.66
CA THR A 16 3.43 -6.57 -3.19
C THR A 16 3.53 -5.63 -4.40
N ALA A 17 4.18 -4.48 -4.24
CA ALA A 17 4.46 -3.55 -5.33
C ALA A 17 5.17 -4.23 -6.51
N GLN A 18 6.14 -5.09 -6.26
CA GLN A 18 6.80 -5.87 -7.31
C GLN A 18 5.83 -6.75 -8.11
N LYS A 19 4.89 -7.42 -7.42
CA LYS A 19 3.89 -8.26 -8.08
C LYS A 19 2.90 -7.40 -8.86
N ASP A 20 2.41 -6.33 -8.27
CA ASP A 20 1.41 -5.47 -8.88
C ASP A 20 1.96 -4.76 -10.12
N ILE A 21 3.17 -4.22 -10.03
CA ILE A 21 3.89 -3.65 -11.18
C ILE A 21 4.08 -4.70 -12.27
N LYS A 22 4.48 -5.94 -11.91
CA LYS A 22 4.66 -7.01 -12.90
C LYS A 22 3.35 -7.32 -13.62
N THR A 23 2.27 -7.53 -12.86
CA THR A 23 0.96 -7.86 -13.41
C THR A 23 0.46 -6.72 -14.29
N GLY A 24 0.52 -5.48 -13.80
CA GLY A 24 0.11 -4.29 -14.56
C GLY A 24 0.88 -4.12 -15.86
N LEU A 25 2.20 -4.31 -15.86
CA LEU A 25 3.01 -4.26 -17.08
C LEU A 25 2.65 -5.37 -18.08
N VAL A 26 2.45 -6.60 -17.60
CA VAL A 26 2.05 -7.71 -18.49
C VAL A 26 0.68 -7.41 -19.10
N THR A 27 -0.30 -7.01 -18.29
CA THR A 27 -1.66 -6.70 -18.75
C THR A 27 -1.64 -5.56 -19.77
N ALA A 28 -1.06 -4.41 -19.43
CA ALA A 28 -1.06 -3.24 -20.31
C ALA A 28 -0.38 -3.51 -21.67
N ILE A 29 0.77 -4.22 -21.66
CA ILE A 29 1.48 -4.55 -22.91
C ILE A 29 0.72 -5.62 -23.69
N THR A 30 0.06 -6.57 -23.02
CA THR A 30 -0.74 -7.61 -23.70
C THR A 30 -2.00 -7.03 -24.31
N GLU A 31 -2.68 -6.11 -23.62
CA GLU A 31 -3.84 -5.37 -24.14
C GLU A 31 -3.46 -4.51 -25.35
N ALA A 32 -2.34 -3.77 -25.24
CA ALA A 32 -1.82 -3.01 -26.36
C ALA A 32 -1.48 -3.92 -27.54
N ALA A 33 -0.82 -5.06 -27.31
CA ALA A 33 -0.51 -6.03 -28.36
C ALA A 33 -1.76 -6.64 -29.00
N ALA A 34 -2.81 -6.92 -28.20
CA ALA A 34 -4.07 -7.46 -28.68
C ALA A 34 -4.80 -6.50 -29.64
N ALA A 35 -4.64 -5.18 -29.45
CA ALA A 35 -5.19 -4.17 -30.36
C ALA A 35 -4.57 -4.23 -31.78
N TYR A 36 -3.35 -4.75 -31.91
CA TYR A 36 -2.65 -4.91 -33.21
C TYR A 36 -2.73 -6.33 -33.78
N GLY A 37 -3.26 -7.31 -33.02
CA GLY A 37 -3.47 -8.69 -33.46
C GLY A 37 -3.21 -9.74 -32.38
N LYS A 38 -3.34 -11.03 -32.75
CA LYS A 38 -3.03 -12.13 -31.83
C LYS A 38 -1.52 -12.21 -31.58
N GLY A 39 -1.10 -11.85 -30.37
CA GLY A 39 0.28 -11.99 -29.92
C GLY A 39 0.76 -13.44 -30.02
N SER A 40 1.96 -13.65 -30.58
CA SER A 40 2.58 -14.97 -30.63
C SER A 40 3.02 -15.43 -29.24
N LYS A 41 3.07 -16.75 -29.01
CA LYS A 41 3.56 -17.33 -27.74
C LYS A 41 4.98 -16.86 -27.37
N LYS A 42 5.81 -16.54 -28.37
CA LYS A 42 7.16 -15.99 -28.17
C LYS A 42 7.10 -14.57 -27.61
N LEU A 43 6.19 -13.76 -28.15
CA LEU A 43 5.98 -12.38 -27.72
C LEU A 43 5.44 -12.32 -26.28
N THR A 44 4.47 -13.16 -25.93
CA THR A 44 3.97 -13.27 -24.54
C THR A 44 5.07 -13.62 -23.54
N LYS A 45 5.92 -14.61 -23.87
CA LYS A 45 7.07 -14.98 -23.00
C LYS A 45 8.06 -13.82 -22.82
N GLN A 46 8.30 -13.05 -23.88
CA GLN A 46 9.23 -11.92 -23.86
C GLN A 46 8.67 -10.75 -23.02
N ILE A 47 7.36 -10.50 -23.09
CA ILE A 47 6.65 -9.55 -22.22
C ILE A 47 6.80 -9.97 -20.75
N GLU A 48 6.52 -11.23 -20.43
CA GLU A 48 6.62 -11.73 -19.05
C GLU A 48 8.04 -11.63 -18.46
N GLN A 49 9.06 -11.96 -19.27
CA GLN A 49 10.46 -11.85 -18.85
C GLN A 49 10.87 -10.40 -18.61
N SER A 50 10.52 -9.50 -19.53
CA SER A 50 10.83 -8.08 -19.44
C SER A 50 10.09 -7.42 -18.27
N ALA A 51 8.80 -7.72 -18.09
CA ALA A 51 8.00 -7.25 -16.96
C ALA A 51 8.56 -7.74 -15.63
N LYS A 52 9.07 -8.98 -15.56
CA LYS A 52 9.74 -9.52 -14.36
C LYS A 52 11.05 -8.79 -14.05
N GLN A 53 11.82 -8.41 -15.06
CA GLN A 53 13.06 -7.66 -14.87
C GLN A 53 12.76 -6.22 -14.42
N LEU A 54 11.84 -5.53 -15.10
CA LEU A 54 11.43 -4.17 -14.76
C LEU A 54 10.83 -4.09 -13.36
N SER A 55 9.95 -5.02 -12.98
CA SER A 55 9.35 -4.99 -11.64
C SER A 55 10.38 -5.18 -10.52
N LYS A 56 11.43 -5.96 -10.76
CA LYS A 56 12.55 -6.11 -9.80
C LYS A 56 13.35 -4.83 -9.62
N ILE A 57 13.57 -4.08 -10.70
CA ILE A 57 14.32 -2.81 -10.67
C ILE A 57 13.46 -1.77 -9.95
N LEU A 58 12.22 -1.60 -10.39
CA LEU A 58 11.27 -0.66 -9.79
C LEU A 58 11.05 -0.95 -8.30
N ALA A 59 10.84 -2.20 -7.89
CA ALA A 59 10.64 -2.52 -6.47
C ALA A 59 11.88 -2.28 -5.58
N LYS A 60 13.09 -2.15 -6.16
CA LYS A 60 14.30 -1.78 -5.42
C LYS A 60 14.41 -0.27 -5.25
N ASP A 61 14.09 0.47 -6.31
CA ASP A 61 14.26 1.92 -6.39
C ASP A 61 13.05 2.71 -5.87
N VAL A 62 11.89 2.07 -5.76
CA VAL A 62 10.72 2.65 -5.09
C VAL A 62 11.06 2.92 -3.63
N LYS A 63 11.17 4.21 -3.32
CA LYS A 63 11.24 4.73 -1.95
C LYS A 63 9.90 4.47 -1.29
N ILE A 64 9.81 3.38 -0.54
CA ILE A 64 8.65 3.12 0.30
C ILE A 64 8.73 4.06 1.49
N ASP A 65 7.78 4.98 1.54
CA ASP A 65 7.62 5.90 2.66
C ASP A 65 7.31 5.09 3.93
N LYS A 66 8.21 5.18 4.91
CA LYS A 66 8.11 4.41 6.16
C LYS A 66 7.05 5.01 7.08
N GLU A 67 6.66 6.27 6.86
CA GLU A 67 5.64 6.94 7.67
C GLU A 67 4.23 6.51 7.27
N ALA A 68 4.01 6.21 5.98
CA ALA A 68 2.78 5.61 5.47
C ALA A 68 2.57 4.15 5.94
N LEU A 69 3.62 3.50 6.45
CA LEU A 69 3.60 2.13 6.96
C LEU A 69 3.35 2.01 8.46
N LYS A 70 2.97 3.11 9.13
CA LYS A 70 2.55 3.03 10.52
C LYS A 70 1.33 2.10 10.59
N PRO A 71 1.38 1.03 11.41
CA PRO A 71 0.24 0.14 11.53
C PRO A 71 -0.95 0.95 12.03
N ALA A 72 -2.12 0.80 11.40
CA ALA A 72 -3.43 1.37 11.79
C ALA A 72 -3.83 1.11 13.26
N LYS A 73 -3.02 0.37 14.02
CA LYS A 73 -3.18 0.14 15.46
C LYS A 73 -2.86 1.37 16.32
N GLU A 74 -2.25 2.42 15.78
CA GLU A 74 -2.15 3.72 16.47
C GLU A 74 -3.42 4.57 16.34
N GLU A 75 -4.22 4.42 15.28
CA GLU A 75 -5.53 5.08 15.18
C GLU A 75 -6.53 4.53 16.20
N ALA A 76 -6.51 3.21 16.44
CA ALA A 76 -7.37 2.60 17.46
C ALA A 76 -7.07 3.10 18.89
N LYS A 77 -5.81 3.47 19.19
CA LYS A 77 -5.46 4.04 20.50
C LYS A 77 -5.79 5.53 20.61
N ALA A 78 -5.71 6.29 19.52
CA ALA A 78 -6.11 7.70 19.52
C ALA A 78 -7.62 7.86 19.80
N VAL A 79 -8.46 6.97 19.24
CA VAL A 79 -9.91 6.97 19.47
C VAL A 79 -10.27 6.49 20.89
N GLU A 80 -9.52 5.55 21.46
CA GLU A 80 -9.75 5.08 22.85
C GLU A 80 -9.32 6.12 23.90
N ILE A 81 -8.28 6.91 23.64
CA ILE A 81 -7.85 8.00 24.52
C ILE A 81 -8.90 9.12 24.50
N LEU A 82 -9.41 9.52 23.33
CA LEU A 82 -10.48 10.53 23.20
C LEU A 82 -11.79 10.13 23.90
N LYS A 83 -12.08 8.83 24.01
CA LYS A 83 -13.27 8.32 24.72
C LYS A 83 -13.10 8.29 26.25
N LYS A 84 -11.87 8.39 26.76
CA LYS A 84 -11.53 8.40 28.19
C LYS A 84 -11.32 9.81 28.79
N ILE A 85 -11.28 10.86 27.96
CA ILE A 85 -11.14 12.26 28.40
C ILE A 85 -12.48 13.00 28.58
N LYS A 86 -13.62 12.30 28.51
CA LYS A 86 -14.89 12.84 29.04
C LYS A 86 -15.25 12.14 30.35
N PRO A 87 -14.66 12.52 31.49
CA PRO A 87 -15.42 12.51 32.72
C PRO A 87 -16.37 13.72 32.72
N ALA A 88 -17.64 13.46 33.00
CA ALA A 88 -18.61 14.43 33.48
C ALA A 88 -18.01 15.19 34.69
N LYS A 89 -18.27 16.46 34.98
CA LYS A 89 -19.55 17.13 35.27
C LYS A 89 -19.18 18.60 35.60
N GLU A 90 -20.06 19.55 35.32
CA GLU A 90 -20.55 20.46 36.35
C GLU A 90 -21.80 21.20 35.84
N ASP A 91 -22.95 20.74 36.33
CA ASP A 91 -24.14 21.56 36.55
C ASP A 91 -23.77 22.88 37.24
N VAL A 92 -24.42 24.00 36.90
CA VAL A 92 -25.12 24.92 37.85
C VAL A 92 -25.95 25.94 37.05
N THR A 93 -27.27 25.80 37.24
CA THR A 93 -28.40 26.75 37.21
C THR A 93 -28.15 28.26 37.06
N ALA A 94 -28.96 28.95 36.23
CA ALA A 94 -30.02 29.91 36.67
C ALA A 94 -30.49 30.87 35.55
N GLY A 95 -31.79 30.82 35.21
CA GLY A 95 -32.67 32.01 35.20
C GLY A 95 -32.73 33.01 34.03
N VAL A 96 -33.97 33.25 33.58
CA VAL A 96 -34.58 34.51 33.11
C VAL A 96 -34.39 34.90 31.63
N SER A 97 -35.42 34.65 30.81
CA SER A 97 -36.39 35.68 30.35
C SER A 97 -37.53 35.01 29.57
#